data_AF-A0A9P7HP03-F1
#
_entry.id   AF-A0A9P7HP03-F1
#
_cell.length_a   1.000
_cell.length_b   1.000
_cell.length_c   1.000
_cell.angle_alpha   90.00
_cell.angle_beta   90.00
_cell.angle_gamma   90.00
#
_symmetry.space_group_name_H-M   'P 1'
#
loop_
_entity.id
_entity.type
_entity.pdbx_description
1 polymer ?
#
loop_
_entity_poly.entity_id
_entity_poly.type
_entity_poly.pdbx_seq_one_letter_code
_entity_poly.pdbx_strand_id
1 'polypeptide(L)'
;MVITTTQATTEATSTEGSTIATETATTTTAADPDPTPVLINSSFDLDTTEPWLSTRSETVMHDTNSPFEGPASGRLEFGIDSGKAYYNYFYQKIDTKDLKAASYRLSGSIRIDYYTNSVDGDGCNMFGLGCTLGDPNNYDRVPGSTLTGSPSGAVNNWVPFDVTRTLTEDMLSENDYVSITFGFSCANVGANLDAVTFEEVL
;
A
#
# COMPACT_ATOMS: atom_id res chain seq x y z
N MET A 1 -43.00 -23.18 95.57
CA MET A 1 -42.87 -24.05 94.38
C MET A 1 -41.49 -23.79 93.81
N VAL A 2 -40.62 -24.80 93.83
CA VAL A 2 -39.23 -24.71 93.35
C VAL A 2 -39.22 -25.06 91.86
N ILE A 3 -38.58 -24.24 91.03
CA ILE A 3 -38.06 -24.64 89.72
C ILE A 3 -36.70 -23.95 89.52
N THR A 4 -35.67 -24.76 89.34
CA THR A 4 -34.28 -24.42 89.03
C THR A 4 -34.11 -24.35 87.52
N THR A 5 -33.33 -23.41 86.96
CA THR A 5 -32.60 -23.68 85.70
C THR A 5 -31.38 -22.76 85.50
N THR A 6 -30.33 -23.38 84.98
CA THR A 6 -28.94 -22.95 84.74
C THR A 6 -28.75 -22.40 83.31
N GLN A 7 -27.52 -21.94 83.01
CA GLN A 7 -26.86 -21.69 81.70
C GLN A 7 -26.85 -20.23 81.19
N ALA A 8 -25.81 -19.76 80.50
CA ALA A 8 -24.45 -20.22 80.20
C ALA A 8 -23.67 -19.00 79.66
N THR A 9 -22.35 -18.97 79.91
CA THR A 9 -21.42 -17.99 79.36
C THR A 9 -21.06 -18.35 77.93
N THR A 10 -21.10 -17.38 77.01
CA THR A 10 -20.49 -17.50 75.67
C THR A 10 -19.83 -16.17 75.30
N GLU A 11 -18.50 -16.15 75.28
CA GLU A 11 -17.71 -15.13 74.59
C GLU A 11 -17.75 -15.38 73.08
N ALA A 12 -17.88 -14.32 72.27
CA ALA A 12 -17.76 -14.40 70.83
C ALA A 12 -16.52 -13.62 70.36
N THR A 13 -15.64 -14.39 69.72
CA THR A 13 -14.34 -14.07 69.13
C THR A 13 -14.42 -12.99 68.04
N SER A 14 -13.47 -12.06 68.03
CA SER A 14 -13.29 -11.09 66.94
C SER A 14 -12.32 -11.66 65.91
N THR A 15 -12.68 -11.64 64.62
CA THR A 15 -11.86 -12.10 63.50
C THR A 15 -11.38 -10.89 62.71
N GLU A 16 -10.09 -10.58 62.76
CA GLU A 16 -9.45 -9.62 61.85
C GLU A 16 -9.22 -10.26 60.48
N GLY A 17 -9.84 -9.70 59.43
CA GLY A 17 -9.58 -10.07 58.04
C GLY A 17 -8.46 -9.20 57.47
N SER A 18 -7.26 -9.77 57.29
CA SER A 18 -6.18 -9.15 56.52
C SER A 18 -6.38 -9.47 55.04
N THR A 19 -6.63 -8.45 54.23
CA THR A 19 -6.72 -8.56 52.76
C THR A 19 -5.34 -8.27 52.17
N ILE A 20 -4.71 -9.28 51.58
CA ILE A 20 -3.49 -9.11 50.78
C ILE A 20 -3.95 -8.72 49.37
N ALA A 21 -3.61 -7.51 48.93
CA ALA A 21 -3.84 -7.05 47.57
C ALA A 21 -2.78 -7.66 46.65
N THR A 22 -3.21 -8.51 45.72
CA THR A 22 -2.34 -9.06 44.67
C THR A 22 -2.27 -8.06 43.52
N GLU A 23 -1.14 -7.38 43.36
CA GLU A 23 -0.87 -6.58 42.16
C GLU A 23 -0.70 -7.50 40.95
N THR A 24 -1.65 -7.43 40.02
CA THR A 24 -1.54 -8.09 38.72
C THR A 24 -0.79 -7.16 37.79
N ALA A 25 0.49 -7.45 37.52
CA ALA A 25 1.25 -6.73 36.51
C ALA A 25 0.60 -6.98 35.14
N THR A 26 -0.05 -5.95 34.60
CA THR A 26 -0.64 -5.98 33.27
C THR A 26 0.46 -5.62 32.27
N THR A 27 1.07 -6.62 31.63
CA THR A 27 1.94 -6.40 30.47
C THR A 27 1.08 -5.90 29.31
N THR A 28 1.14 -4.60 29.04
CA THR A 28 0.59 -4.00 27.83
C THR A 28 1.60 -4.26 26.70
N THR A 29 1.35 -5.27 25.87
CA THR A 29 2.05 -5.40 24.59
C THR A 29 1.56 -4.23 23.73
N ALA A 30 2.41 -3.21 23.53
CA ALA A 30 2.14 -2.21 22.52
C ALA A 30 2.00 -2.94 21.19
N ALA A 31 0.84 -2.83 20.54
CA ALA A 31 0.77 -3.13 19.12
C ALA A 31 1.83 -2.27 18.45
N ASP A 32 2.67 -2.88 17.62
CA ASP A 32 3.59 -2.14 16.76
C ASP A 32 2.72 -1.08 16.04
N PRO A 33 3.03 0.23 16.12
CA PRO A 33 2.27 1.22 15.39
C PRO A 33 2.14 0.76 13.95
N ASP A 34 0.92 0.85 13.39
CA ASP A 34 0.70 0.60 11.97
C ASP A 34 1.80 1.34 11.19
N PRO A 35 2.50 0.67 10.26
CA PRO A 35 3.62 1.28 9.57
C PRO A 35 3.15 2.60 8.96
N THR A 36 3.93 3.65 9.19
CA THR A 36 3.58 4.98 8.67
C THR A 36 3.41 4.88 7.16
N PRO A 37 2.28 5.31 6.57
CA PRO A 37 2.10 5.26 5.14
C PRO A 37 3.19 6.07 4.45
N VAL A 38 4.02 5.40 3.66
CA VAL A 38 5.12 6.02 2.91
C VAL A 38 4.65 6.64 1.59
N LEU A 39 3.43 6.29 1.14
CA LEU A 39 2.80 6.88 -0.03
C LEU A 39 1.86 8.01 0.34
N ILE A 40 1.87 9.06 -0.47
CA ILE A 40 0.95 10.19 -0.35
C ILE A 40 -0.10 10.07 -1.45
N ASN A 41 -1.37 10.31 -1.10
CA ASN A 41 -2.49 10.32 -2.06
C ASN A 41 -2.58 9.01 -2.86
N SER A 42 -2.50 7.88 -2.16
CA SER A 42 -2.33 6.56 -2.77
C SER A 42 -3.59 6.02 -3.47
N SER A 43 -4.76 6.55 -3.12
CA SER A 43 -6.07 6.24 -3.75
C SER A 43 -6.69 7.45 -4.44
N PHE A 44 -5.91 8.50 -4.73
CA PHE A 44 -6.42 9.71 -5.42
C PHE A 44 -7.66 10.35 -4.76
N ASP A 45 -7.78 10.22 -3.43
CA ASP A 45 -8.90 10.76 -2.65
C ASP A 45 -8.86 12.29 -2.51
N LEU A 46 -7.69 12.88 -2.70
CA LEU A 46 -7.50 14.33 -2.65
C LEU A 46 -7.95 14.97 -3.96
N ASP A 47 -8.34 16.25 -3.94
CA ASP A 47 -8.69 17.01 -5.15
C ASP A 47 -7.45 17.40 -6.00
N THR A 48 -6.49 16.49 -6.11
CA THR A 48 -5.23 16.61 -6.82
C THR A 48 -4.69 15.21 -7.14
N THR A 49 -3.87 15.10 -8.17
CA THR A 49 -3.07 13.88 -8.43
C THR A 49 -1.68 13.96 -7.81
N GLU A 50 -1.29 15.09 -7.24
CA GLU A 50 0.01 15.20 -6.59
C GLU A 50 0.14 14.22 -5.42
N PRO A 51 1.34 13.64 -5.19
CA PRO A 51 2.59 13.88 -5.91
C PRO A 51 2.85 12.85 -7.03
N TRP A 52 1.80 12.23 -7.61
CA TRP A 52 1.97 11.30 -8.72
C TRP A 52 2.43 12.01 -9.99
N LEU A 53 3.43 11.43 -10.63
CA LEU A 53 4.03 11.92 -11.86
C LEU A 53 3.96 10.83 -12.94
N SER A 54 4.15 11.24 -14.21
CA SER A 54 4.35 10.30 -15.30
C SER A 54 5.81 10.30 -15.75
N THR A 55 6.33 9.15 -16.16
CA THR A 55 7.72 9.02 -16.65
C THR A 55 7.95 9.70 -18.00
N ARG A 56 6.87 10.06 -18.70
CA ARG A 56 6.90 10.83 -19.94
C ARG A 56 6.28 12.22 -19.71
N SER A 57 5.93 12.92 -20.78
CA SER A 57 5.42 14.29 -20.72
C SER A 57 3.93 14.39 -20.37
N GLU A 58 3.21 13.27 -20.37
CA GLU A 58 1.79 13.22 -20.06
C GLU A 58 1.53 13.59 -18.60
N THR A 59 0.41 14.25 -18.35
CA THR A 59 -0.02 14.58 -16.99
C THR A 59 -0.88 13.46 -16.42
N VAL A 60 -0.68 13.12 -15.15
CA VAL A 60 -1.58 12.23 -14.41
C VAL A 60 -2.86 13.00 -14.12
N MET A 61 -3.98 12.55 -14.69
CA MET A 61 -5.29 13.19 -14.55
C MET A 61 -6.06 12.61 -13.36
N HIS A 62 -6.83 13.48 -12.71
CA HIS A 62 -7.77 13.10 -11.65
C HIS A 62 -9.08 12.65 -12.30
N ASP A 63 -9.32 11.34 -12.40
CA ASP A 63 -10.51 10.78 -13.07
C ASP A 63 -11.61 10.41 -12.09
N THR A 64 -12.65 11.23 -12.03
CA THR A 64 -13.82 11.03 -11.18
C THR A 64 -14.89 10.12 -11.79
N ASN A 65 -14.72 9.67 -13.03
CA ASN A 65 -15.73 8.86 -13.72
C ASN A 65 -15.57 7.36 -13.45
N SER A 66 -14.36 6.94 -13.11
CA SER A 66 -14.02 5.55 -12.87
C SER A 66 -13.06 5.43 -11.68
N PRO A 67 -13.52 5.68 -10.44
CA PRO A 67 -12.79 5.27 -9.24
C PRO A 67 -12.90 3.76 -9.02
N PHE A 68 -11.92 3.17 -8.34
CA PHE A 68 -12.05 1.86 -7.70
C PHE A 68 -12.55 2.06 -6.26
N GLU A 69 -11.86 2.94 -5.53
CA GLU A 69 -12.20 3.38 -4.19
C GLU A 69 -12.31 4.91 -4.18
N GLY A 70 -12.98 5.46 -3.17
CA GLY A 70 -12.99 6.91 -3.01
C GLY A 70 -13.70 7.69 -4.13
N PRO A 71 -13.37 8.98 -4.30
CA PRO A 71 -14.00 9.88 -5.25
C PRO A 71 -13.40 9.84 -6.66
N ALA A 72 -12.19 9.30 -6.85
CA ALA A 72 -11.51 9.31 -8.14
C ALA A 72 -10.39 8.27 -8.24
N SER A 73 -9.84 8.12 -9.45
CA SER A 73 -8.60 7.40 -9.71
C SER A 73 -7.58 8.26 -10.47
N GLY A 74 -6.33 7.82 -10.50
CA GLY A 74 -5.31 8.41 -11.37
C GLY A 74 -5.46 7.86 -12.78
N ARG A 75 -5.37 8.73 -13.80
CA ARG A 75 -5.47 8.33 -15.21
C ARG A 75 -4.34 8.87 -16.08
N LEU A 76 -3.82 8.03 -16.96
CA LEU A 76 -2.94 8.42 -18.06
C LEU A 76 -3.66 8.18 -19.38
N GLU A 77 -3.64 9.19 -20.26
CA GLU A 77 -4.09 9.09 -21.65
C GLU A 77 -2.89 8.90 -22.56
N PHE A 78 -2.93 7.86 -23.38
CA PHE A 78 -1.83 7.50 -24.27
C PHE A 78 -2.16 7.93 -25.70
N GLY A 79 -1.20 8.57 -26.35
CA GLY A 79 -1.22 8.81 -27.79
C GLY A 79 -0.59 7.65 -28.56
N ILE A 80 0.17 7.96 -29.60
CA ILE A 80 0.99 6.99 -30.34
C ILE A 80 2.43 7.54 -30.44
N ASP A 81 3.41 6.65 -30.34
CA ASP A 81 4.83 6.97 -30.56
C ASP A 81 5.33 6.20 -31.79
N SER A 82 5.67 6.93 -32.86
CA SER A 82 6.22 6.34 -34.09
C SER A 82 5.36 5.21 -34.69
N GLY A 83 4.04 5.34 -34.57
CA GLY A 83 3.06 4.35 -35.05
C GLY A 83 2.82 3.18 -34.10
N LYS A 84 3.36 3.22 -32.87
CA LYS A 84 3.29 2.12 -31.91
C LYS A 84 2.85 2.58 -30.52
N ALA A 85 2.40 1.60 -29.74
CA ALA A 85 2.26 1.71 -28.31
C ALA A 85 3.61 1.96 -27.64
N TYR A 86 3.59 2.71 -26.54
CA TYR A 86 4.77 3.03 -25.75
C TYR A 86 4.49 2.90 -24.27
N TYR A 87 5.57 2.68 -23.50
CA TYR A 87 5.48 2.67 -22.06
C TYR A 87 5.39 4.06 -21.48
N ASN A 88 4.42 4.24 -20.58
CA ASN A 88 4.41 5.32 -19.60
C ASN A 88 4.00 4.75 -18.24
N TYR A 89 4.57 5.31 -17.17
CA TYR A 89 4.36 4.87 -15.81
C TYR A 89 3.88 6.03 -14.94
N PHE A 90 2.87 5.78 -14.12
CA PHE A 90 2.66 6.49 -12.87
C PHE A 90 3.84 6.19 -11.94
N TYR A 91 4.38 7.21 -11.29
CA TYR A 91 5.38 7.01 -10.27
C TYR A 91 5.28 8.01 -9.12
N GLN A 92 5.80 7.59 -7.98
CA GLN A 92 6.04 8.43 -6.81
C GLN A 92 7.44 8.12 -6.27
N LYS A 93 8.18 9.17 -5.91
CA LYS A 93 9.50 9.06 -5.27
C LYS A 93 9.31 9.02 -3.76
N ILE A 94 10.02 8.12 -3.11
CA ILE A 94 9.96 7.91 -1.66
C ILE A 94 11.37 8.14 -1.14
N ASP A 95 11.55 9.05 -0.19
CA ASP A 95 12.86 9.32 0.42
C ASP A 95 13.34 8.04 1.11
N THR A 96 14.59 7.66 0.87
CA THR A 96 15.16 6.45 1.51
C THR A 96 15.24 6.57 3.02
N LYS A 97 15.20 7.79 3.58
CA LYS A 97 15.13 8.03 5.03
C LYS A 97 13.80 7.58 5.65
N ASP A 98 12.74 7.47 4.85
CA ASP A 98 11.43 6.98 5.28
C ASP A 98 11.32 5.45 5.13
N LEU A 99 12.38 4.80 4.64
CA LEU A 99 12.46 3.36 4.40
C LEU A 99 13.52 2.73 5.31
N LYS A 100 13.39 1.43 5.52
CA LYS A 100 14.39 0.59 6.19
C LYS A 100 14.66 -0.66 5.36
N ALA A 101 15.77 -1.33 5.65
CA ALA A 101 16.10 -2.57 4.97
C ALA A 101 15.11 -3.67 5.37
N ALA A 102 14.17 -3.98 4.47
CA ALA A 102 13.09 -4.93 4.70
C ALA A 102 12.50 -5.40 3.37
N SER A 103 11.61 -6.39 3.44
CA SER A 103 10.74 -6.74 2.33
C SER A 103 9.50 -5.87 2.34
N TYR A 104 9.08 -5.44 1.17
CA TYR A 104 7.90 -4.62 1.00
C TYR A 104 7.03 -5.12 -0.15
N ARG A 105 5.72 -5.11 0.03
CA ARG A 105 4.72 -5.40 -1.00
C ARG A 105 4.26 -4.10 -1.65
N LEU A 106 4.30 -4.04 -2.98
CA LEU A 106 3.69 -2.98 -3.79
C LEU A 106 2.39 -3.57 -4.28
N SER A 107 1.27 -2.90 -4.06
CA SER A 107 0.02 -3.33 -4.66
C SER A 107 -0.77 -2.15 -5.21
N GLY A 108 -1.68 -2.43 -6.12
CA GLY A 108 -2.60 -1.45 -6.69
C GLY A 108 -3.61 -2.12 -7.61
N SER A 109 -4.69 -1.43 -7.89
CA SER A 109 -5.73 -1.84 -8.83
C SER A 109 -5.56 -1.09 -10.14
N ILE A 110 -5.66 -1.79 -11.28
CA ILE A 110 -5.60 -1.19 -12.61
C ILE A 110 -6.89 -1.42 -13.38
N ARG A 111 -7.20 -0.49 -14.28
CA ARG A 111 -8.29 -0.57 -15.26
C ARG A 111 -7.82 0.05 -16.56
N ILE A 112 -8.17 -0.53 -17.69
CA ILE A 112 -7.88 0.02 -19.03
C ILE A 112 -9.17 0.09 -19.85
N ASP A 113 -9.27 1.01 -20.80
CA ASP A 113 -10.49 1.10 -21.61
C ASP A 113 -10.52 0.05 -22.72
N TYR A 114 -9.36 -0.29 -23.28
CA TYR A 114 -9.25 -1.22 -24.41
C TYR A 114 -7.92 -1.99 -24.40
N TYR A 115 -8.00 -3.29 -24.72
CA TYR A 115 -6.85 -4.18 -24.84
C TYR A 115 -6.58 -4.56 -26.30
N THR A 116 -5.31 -4.66 -26.63
CA THR A 116 -4.83 -5.24 -27.88
C THR A 116 -3.67 -6.19 -27.61
N ASN A 117 -3.54 -7.24 -28.39
CA ASN A 117 -2.38 -8.14 -28.34
C ASN A 117 -1.23 -7.69 -29.25
N SER A 118 -1.30 -6.47 -29.80
CA SER A 118 -0.33 -5.91 -30.74
C SER A 118 0.22 -4.57 -30.25
N VAL A 119 1.51 -4.34 -30.44
CA VAL A 119 2.13 -3.03 -30.21
C VAL A 119 1.81 -2.02 -31.30
N ASP A 120 1.32 -2.48 -32.46
CA ASP A 120 0.99 -1.63 -33.61
C ASP A 120 -0.52 -1.29 -33.67
N GLY A 121 -1.31 -1.75 -32.70
CA GLY A 121 -2.75 -1.47 -32.63
C GLY A 121 -3.09 -0.52 -31.48
N ASP A 122 -4.25 0.14 -31.58
CA ASP A 122 -4.82 0.91 -30.48
C ASP A 122 -5.14 -0.01 -29.29
N GLY A 123 -5.01 0.50 -28.07
CA GLY A 123 -5.21 -0.23 -26.82
C GLY A 123 -3.92 -0.47 -26.05
N CYS A 124 -4.08 -1.02 -24.85
CA CYS A 124 -2.98 -1.45 -24.01
C CYS A 124 -2.64 -2.91 -24.30
N ASN A 125 -1.34 -3.22 -24.45
CA ASN A 125 -0.85 -4.58 -24.72
C ASN A 125 -0.06 -5.19 -23.55
N MET A 126 0.49 -4.35 -22.67
CA MET A 126 1.29 -4.81 -21.55
C MET A 126 1.14 -3.85 -20.38
N PHE A 127 1.21 -4.39 -19.16
CA PHE A 127 1.42 -3.59 -17.95
C PHE A 127 2.72 -4.00 -17.28
N GLY A 128 3.24 -3.14 -16.42
CA GLY A 128 4.27 -3.51 -15.47
C GLY A 128 4.23 -2.64 -14.23
N LEU A 129 4.61 -3.21 -13.08
CA LEU A 129 4.86 -2.47 -11.85
C LEU A 129 6.22 -2.84 -11.27
N GLY A 130 6.80 -1.93 -10.49
CA GLY A 130 8.00 -2.25 -9.73
C GLY A 130 8.68 -1.06 -9.07
N CYS A 131 9.90 -1.32 -8.59
CA CYS A 131 10.75 -0.33 -7.92
C CYS A 131 12.07 -0.11 -8.63
N THR A 132 12.45 1.16 -8.71
CA THR A 132 13.75 1.61 -9.21
C THR A 132 14.51 2.33 -8.10
N LEU A 133 15.82 2.18 -8.11
CA LEU A 133 16.71 2.95 -7.26
C LEU A 133 16.98 4.29 -7.95
N GLY A 134 16.56 5.38 -7.31
CA GLY A 134 16.59 6.71 -7.93
C GLY A 134 15.56 6.86 -9.04
N ASP A 135 16.00 7.39 -10.19
CA ASP A 135 15.13 7.82 -11.29
C ASP A 135 14.23 6.68 -11.81
N PRO A 136 12.91 6.90 -11.99
CA PRO A 136 11.99 5.88 -12.49
C PRO A 136 12.30 5.37 -13.91
N ASN A 137 13.07 6.12 -14.70
CA ASN A 137 13.54 5.71 -16.01
C ASN A 137 14.86 4.94 -15.98
N ASN A 138 15.48 4.78 -14.79
CA ASN A 138 16.72 4.02 -14.67
C ASN A 138 16.48 2.51 -14.86
N TYR A 139 17.46 1.83 -15.44
CA TYR A 139 17.49 0.38 -15.57
C TYR A 139 17.98 -0.33 -14.29
N ASP A 140 18.50 0.41 -13.30
CA ASP A 140 18.86 -0.11 -11.98
C ASP A 140 17.59 -0.35 -11.15
N ARG A 141 16.96 -1.49 -11.42
CA ARG A 141 15.78 -1.95 -10.71
C ARG A 141 16.15 -2.63 -9.41
N VAL A 142 15.31 -2.47 -8.39
CA VAL A 142 15.41 -3.31 -7.19
C VAL A 142 15.27 -4.78 -7.66
N PRO A 143 16.22 -5.68 -7.34
CA PRO A 143 16.19 -7.06 -7.81
C PRO A 143 14.85 -7.74 -7.49
N GLY A 144 14.29 -8.43 -8.49
CA GLY A 144 13.00 -9.13 -8.35
C GLY A 144 11.77 -8.23 -8.23
N SER A 145 11.91 -6.90 -8.28
CA SER A 145 10.80 -5.97 -8.04
C SER A 145 9.89 -5.73 -9.23
N THR A 146 10.16 -6.31 -10.39
CA THR A 146 9.35 -6.07 -11.60
C THR A 146 8.36 -7.19 -11.81
N LEU A 147 7.07 -6.84 -11.87
CA LEU A 147 6.04 -7.67 -12.46
C LEU A 147 5.66 -7.09 -13.82
N THR A 148 5.53 -7.94 -14.84
CA THR A 148 4.97 -7.57 -16.13
C THR A 148 3.93 -8.60 -16.57
N GLY A 149 2.90 -8.17 -17.28
CA GLY A 149 1.90 -9.09 -17.80
C GLY A 149 0.95 -8.46 -18.79
N SER A 150 -0.08 -9.22 -19.16
CA SER A 150 -1.17 -8.75 -20.00
C SER A 150 -2.23 -8.02 -19.17
N PRO A 151 -2.68 -6.82 -19.57
CA PRO A 151 -3.78 -6.13 -18.91
C PRO A 151 -5.16 -6.55 -19.44
N SER A 152 -5.26 -7.63 -20.24
CA SER A 152 -6.51 -8.04 -20.89
C SER A 152 -7.68 -8.27 -19.94
N GLY A 153 -7.42 -8.65 -18.69
CA GLY A 153 -8.46 -8.82 -17.65
C GLY A 153 -8.98 -7.50 -17.06
N ALA A 154 -8.27 -6.39 -17.30
CA ALA A 154 -8.58 -5.07 -16.75
C ALA A 154 -9.39 -4.19 -17.70
N VAL A 155 -9.88 -4.73 -18.83
CA VAL A 155 -10.72 -3.99 -19.78
C VAL A 155 -12.05 -3.65 -19.14
N ASN A 156 -12.26 -2.36 -18.86
CA ASN A 156 -13.43 -1.83 -18.16
C ASN A 156 -13.73 -2.50 -16.81
N ASN A 157 -12.74 -3.14 -16.21
CA ASN A 157 -12.84 -3.83 -14.94
C ASN A 157 -11.58 -3.57 -14.11
N TRP A 158 -11.74 -3.43 -12.80
CA TRP A 158 -10.61 -3.26 -11.89
C TRP A 158 -9.99 -4.62 -11.56
N VAL A 159 -8.67 -4.71 -11.68
CA VAL A 159 -7.91 -5.92 -11.37
C VAL A 159 -6.75 -5.57 -10.45
N PRO A 160 -6.63 -6.23 -9.28
CA PRO A 160 -5.53 -5.99 -8.37
C PRO A 160 -4.25 -6.69 -8.86
N PHE A 161 -3.12 -6.03 -8.63
CA PHE A 161 -1.79 -6.58 -8.86
C PHE A 161 -0.88 -6.26 -7.69
N ASP A 162 0.07 -7.15 -7.42
CA ASP A 162 1.08 -6.91 -6.41
C ASP A 162 2.42 -7.58 -6.72
N VAL A 163 3.48 -7.04 -6.13
CA VAL A 163 4.82 -7.63 -6.15
C VAL A 163 5.54 -7.35 -4.84
N THR A 164 6.22 -8.37 -4.31
CA THR A 164 7.09 -8.23 -3.15
C THR A 164 8.52 -8.00 -3.61
N ARG A 165 9.22 -7.07 -2.96
CA ARG A 165 10.66 -6.83 -3.18
C ARG A 165 11.37 -6.57 -1.86
N THR A 166 12.68 -6.76 -1.85
CA THR A 166 13.51 -6.53 -0.68
C THR A 166 14.45 -5.35 -0.93
N LEU A 167 14.45 -4.39 -0.02
CA LEU A 167 15.38 -3.27 0.02
C LEU A 167 16.51 -3.61 1.01
N THR A 168 17.76 -3.42 0.61
CA THR A 168 18.92 -3.62 1.48
C THR A 168 19.43 -2.28 2.02
N GLU A 169 20.23 -2.32 3.08
CA GLU A 169 20.86 -1.10 3.64
C GLU A 169 21.74 -0.40 2.60
N ASP A 170 22.51 -1.17 1.81
CA ASP A 170 23.34 -0.63 0.73
C ASP A 170 22.49 0.14 -0.29
N MET A 171 21.36 -0.43 -0.75
CA MET A 171 20.46 0.23 -1.69
C MET A 171 19.93 1.56 -1.16
N LEU A 172 19.55 1.59 0.13
CA LEU A 172 18.98 2.77 0.77
C LEU A 172 20.03 3.85 1.07
N SER A 173 21.27 3.46 1.37
CA SER A 173 22.36 4.39 1.69
C SER A 173 23.03 4.98 0.46
N GLU A 174 22.99 4.28 -0.68
CA GLU A 174 23.57 4.74 -1.95
C GLU A 174 22.63 5.62 -2.78
N ASN A 175 21.35 5.73 -2.39
CA ASN A 175 20.33 6.45 -3.15
C ASN A 175 19.52 7.40 -2.26
N ASP A 176 19.17 8.57 -2.78
CA ASP A 176 18.32 9.53 -2.05
C ASP A 176 16.83 9.13 -2.02
N TYR A 177 16.40 8.32 -3.00
CA TYR A 177 15.02 7.88 -3.11
C TYR A 177 14.87 6.53 -3.82
N VAL A 178 13.77 5.85 -3.54
CA VAL A 178 13.24 4.73 -4.32
C VAL A 178 12.01 5.23 -5.06
N SER A 179 11.89 4.95 -6.36
CA SER A 179 10.66 5.25 -7.10
C SER A 179 9.80 3.99 -7.22
N ILE A 180 8.54 4.08 -6.80
CA ILE A 180 7.53 3.06 -7.13
C ILE A 180 6.91 3.40 -8.49
N THR A 181 6.62 2.38 -9.30
CA THR A 181 6.11 2.56 -10.66
C THR A 181 4.97 1.61 -10.96
N PHE A 182 3.95 2.11 -11.66
CA PHE A 182 2.88 1.34 -12.30
C PHE A 182 2.72 1.89 -13.70
N GLY A 183 2.81 1.07 -14.72
CA GLY A 183 2.76 1.56 -16.07
C GLY A 183 2.25 0.57 -17.07
N PHE A 184 2.02 1.12 -18.25
CA PHE A 184 1.33 0.44 -19.32
C PHE A 184 2.02 0.76 -20.65
N SER A 185 2.04 -0.23 -21.54
CA SER A 185 2.34 -0.04 -22.95
C SER A 185 1.02 0.07 -23.69
N CYS A 186 0.68 1.27 -24.13
CA CYS A 186 -0.60 1.57 -24.75
C CYS A 186 -0.47 2.51 -25.95
N ALA A 187 -1.50 2.49 -26.81
CA ALA A 187 -1.69 3.43 -27.91
C ALA A 187 -3.15 3.93 -27.96
N ASN A 188 -3.38 5.24 -28.10
CA ASN A 188 -4.72 5.86 -28.27
C ASN A 188 -5.80 5.37 -27.28
N VAL A 189 -5.46 5.27 -26.00
CA VAL A 189 -6.35 4.73 -24.97
C VAL A 189 -5.96 5.27 -23.60
N GLY A 190 -6.87 5.22 -22.62
CA GLY A 190 -6.53 5.51 -21.23
C GLY A 190 -6.36 4.28 -20.35
N ALA A 191 -5.53 4.46 -19.34
CA ALA A 191 -5.32 3.51 -18.26
C ALA A 191 -5.44 4.22 -16.90
N ASN A 192 -6.10 3.56 -15.96
CA ASN A 192 -6.34 4.04 -14.61
C ASN A 192 -5.57 3.20 -13.58
N LEU A 193 -5.18 3.86 -12.49
CA LEU A 193 -4.54 3.30 -11.30
C LEU A 193 -5.26 3.80 -10.05
N ASP A 194 -5.49 2.93 -9.08
CA ASP A 194 -6.11 3.29 -7.81
C ASP A 194 -5.74 2.30 -6.69
N ALA A 195 -6.06 2.65 -5.43
CA ALA A 195 -5.84 1.86 -4.23
C ALA A 195 -4.40 1.33 -4.10
N VAL A 196 -3.42 2.21 -4.29
CA VAL A 196 -2.02 1.83 -4.21
C VAL A 196 -1.59 1.63 -2.76
N THR A 197 -0.85 0.57 -2.47
CA THR A 197 -0.18 0.39 -1.19
C THR A 197 1.29 0.06 -1.37
N PHE A 198 2.10 0.50 -0.42
CA PHE A 198 3.50 0.12 -0.31
C PHE A 198 3.84 -0.09 1.15
N GLU A 199 3.92 -1.35 1.55
CA GLU A 199 3.93 -1.75 2.95
C GLU A 199 5.01 -2.79 3.19
N GLU A 200 5.64 -2.72 4.36
CA GLU A 200 6.56 -3.75 4.82
C GLU A 200 5.82 -5.08 5.02
N VAL A 201 6.44 -6.19 4.63
CA VAL A 201 5.94 -7.54 4.87
C VAL A 201 6.91 -8.31 5.76
N LEU A 202 6.38 -8.83 6.88
CA LEU A 202 7.09 -9.61 7.90
C LEU A 202 7.22 -11.09 7.51
#